data_AF-A0A520H0B4-F1
#
_entry.id   AF-A0A520H0B4-F1
#
_cell.length_a   1.000
_cell.length_b   1.000
_cell.length_c   1.000
_cell.angle_alpha   90.00
_cell.angle_beta   90.00
_cell.angle_gamma   90.00
#
_symmetry.space_group_name_H-M   'P 1'
#
loop_
_entity.id
_entity.type
_entity.pdbx_description
1 polymer ?
#
loop_
_entity_poly.entity_id
_entity_poly.type
_entity_poly.pdbx_seq_one_letter_code
_entity_poly.pdbx_strand_id
1 'polypeptide(L)'
;MNLNNDEPKTDLATWRPRLAAMAAAGDGDAHDGAHDGAHLERVWRNAQALLAQHPDADALVVMAACYLHDLVNLPKNDPDRAQALRRSA
;
A
#
# COMPACT_ATOMS: atom_id res chain seq x y z
N MET A 1 -34.58 11.04 0.63
CA MET A 1 -33.86 9.90 1.24
C MET A 1 -32.38 10.26 1.19
N ASN A 2 -31.85 10.90 2.24
CA ASN A 2 -30.42 11.16 2.34
C ASN A 2 -29.77 9.86 2.80
N LEU A 3 -29.02 9.22 1.89
CA LEU A 3 -28.08 8.18 2.27
C LEU A 3 -26.93 8.91 2.97
N ASN A 4 -27.01 9.00 4.29
CA ASN A 4 -25.91 9.47 5.12
C ASN A 4 -24.74 8.51 4.88
N ASN A 5 -23.74 8.99 4.15
CA ASN A 5 -22.49 8.28 3.86
C ASN A 5 -21.55 8.24 5.09
N ASP A 6 -22.13 8.17 6.29
CA ASP A 6 -21.42 8.01 7.57
C ASP A 6 -21.04 6.53 7.79
N GLU A 7 -20.51 5.87 6.77
CA GLU A 7 -19.65 4.73 7.05
C GLU A 7 -18.44 5.25 7.82
N PRO A 8 -17.95 4.53 8.85
CA PRO A 8 -16.71 4.90 9.50
C PRO A 8 -15.59 4.75 8.46
N LYS A 9 -15.26 5.84 7.76
CA LYS A 9 -14.00 6.02 7.04
C LYS A 9 -12.91 5.56 7.99
N THR A 10 -12.45 4.34 7.78
CA THR A 10 -11.80 3.63 8.87
C THR A 10 -10.52 4.37 9.21
N ASP A 11 -10.32 4.65 10.50
CA ASP A 11 -9.32 5.61 10.95
C ASP A 11 -7.93 5.29 10.37
N LEU A 12 -7.42 6.22 9.56
CA LEU A 12 -6.11 6.11 8.92
C LEU A 12 -5.00 5.97 9.96
N ALA A 13 -5.14 6.59 11.12
CA ALA A 13 -4.16 6.47 12.21
C ALA A 13 -4.13 5.04 12.78
N THR A 14 -5.28 4.36 12.81
CA THR A 14 -5.38 2.96 13.22
C THR A 14 -4.79 2.00 12.18
N TRP A 15 -5.00 2.24 10.89
CA TRP A 15 -4.56 1.33 9.83
C TRP A 15 -3.11 1.50 9.40
N ARG A 16 -2.56 2.71 9.43
CA ARG A 16 -1.18 2.97 9.01
C ARG A 16 -0.15 2.06 9.69
N PRO A 17 -0.12 1.91 11.04
CA PRO A 17 0.85 1.02 11.68
C PRO A 17 0.63 -0.46 11.33
N ARG A 18 -0.61 -0.88 11.06
CA ARG A 18 -0.92 -2.26 10.65
C ARG A 18 -0.39 -2.56 9.26
N LEU A 19 -0.65 -1.66 8.31
CA LEU A 19 -0.16 -1.78 6.93
C LEU A 19 1.36 -1.73 6.87
N ALA A 20 2.00 -0.86 7.66
CA ALA A 20 3.45 -0.80 7.79
C ALA A 20 4.03 -2.12 8.32
N ALA A 21 3.40 -2.72 9.34
CA ALA A 21 3.83 -4.01 9.88
C ALA A 21 3.66 -5.15 8.88
N MET A 22 2.58 -5.15 8.09
CA MET A 22 2.35 -6.13 7.03
C MET A 22 3.39 -6.02 5.92
N ALA A 23 3.72 -4.80 5.49
CA ALA A 23 4.74 -4.55 4.49
C ALA A 23 6.11 -5.05 4.96
N ALA A 24 6.51 -4.70 6.18
CA ALA A 24 7.77 -5.15 6.77
C ALA A 24 7.87 -6.68 6.94
N ALA A 25 6.73 -7.38 7.08
CA ALA A 25 6.71 -8.83 7.16
C ALA A 25 6.86 -9.52 5.78
N GLY A 26 6.63 -8.80 4.68
CA GLY A 26 6.70 -9.31 3.31
C GLY A 26 8.12 -9.34 2.71
N ASP A 27 9.05 -8.54 3.25
CA ASP A 27 10.37 -8.29 2.65
C ASP A 27 11.36 -9.49 2.69
N GLY A 28 11.07 -10.56 3.44
CA GLY A 28 11.98 -11.71 3.57
C GLY A 28 13.41 -11.33 3.98
N ASP A 29 14.39 -12.24 3.78
CA ASP A 29 15.81 -11.97 4.06
C ASP A 29 16.49 -11.11 2.96
N ALA A 30 15.77 -10.80 1.88
CA ALA A 30 16.28 -10.04 0.74
C ALA A 30 15.86 -8.57 0.89
N HIS A 31 16.54 -7.86 1.79
CA HIS A 31 16.39 -6.41 1.95
C HIS A 31 16.94 -5.70 0.71
N ASP A 32 16.17 -5.70 -0.38
CA ASP A 32 16.40 -4.74 -1.44
C ASP A 32 15.90 -3.37 -0.97
N GLY A 33 16.69 -2.32 -1.17
CA GLY A 33 16.36 -0.98 -0.65
C GLY A 33 15.13 -0.35 -1.30
N ALA A 34 14.43 -1.06 -2.19
CA ALA A 34 13.18 -0.60 -2.79
C ALA A 34 12.00 -0.76 -1.83
N HIS A 35 12.11 -1.63 -0.82
CA HIS A 35 11.03 -1.90 0.15
C HIS A 35 11.26 -1.33 1.53
N ASP A 36 12.33 -0.53 1.70
CA ASP A 36 12.58 0.11 2.99
C ASP A 36 11.38 0.97 3.44
N GLY A 37 11.10 1.00 4.74
CA GLY A 37 9.95 1.75 5.26
C GLY A 37 9.98 3.24 4.85
N ALA A 38 11.16 3.77 4.53
CA ALA A 38 11.31 5.11 3.99
C ALA A 38 10.73 5.24 2.56
N HIS A 39 10.85 4.23 1.71
CA HIS A 39 10.21 4.17 0.39
C HIS A 39 8.69 4.24 0.52
N LEU A 40 8.11 3.37 1.34
CA LEU A 40 6.64 3.32 1.55
C LEU A 40 6.11 4.67 2.07
N GLU A 41 6.82 5.31 3.00
CA GLU A 41 6.48 6.64 3.50
C GLU A 41 6.55 7.72 2.41
N ARG A 42 7.54 7.67 1.50
CA ARG A 42 7.62 8.61 0.37
C ARG A 42 6.44 8.42 -0.60
N VAL A 43 6.07 7.17 -0.91
CA VAL A 43 4.92 6.86 -1.78
C VAL A 43 3.63 7.38 -1.13
N TRP A 44 3.41 7.10 0.16
CA TRP A 44 2.24 7.60 0.88
C TRP A 44 2.16 9.14 0.95
N ARG A 45 3.29 9.83 1.15
CA ARG A 45 3.32 11.31 1.12
C ARG A 45 2.92 11.87 -0.26
N ASN A 46 3.40 11.27 -1.33
CA ASN A 46 3.02 11.68 -2.68
C ASN A 46 1.53 11.40 -2.95
N ALA A 47 1.02 10.24 -2.51
CA ALA A 47 -0.38 9.89 -2.65
C ALA A 47 -1.31 10.85 -1.88
N GLN A 48 -0.92 11.35 -0.71
CA GLN A 48 -1.68 12.37 0.02
C GLN A 48 -1.80 13.68 -0.77
N ALA A 49 -0.74 14.11 -1.46
CA ALA A 49 -0.79 15.30 -2.30
C ALA A 49 -1.75 15.15 -3.49
N LEU A 50 -1.90 13.93 -4.02
CA LEU A 50 -2.85 13.60 -5.07
C LEU A 50 -4.28 13.49 -4.51
N LEU A 51 -4.48 12.85 -3.35
CA LEU A 51 -5.78 12.75 -2.67
C LEU A 51 -6.42 14.12 -2.44
N ALA A 52 -5.62 15.16 -2.17
CA ALA A 52 -6.12 16.54 -2.04
C ALA A 52 -6.82 17.06 -3.33
N GLN A 53 -6.48 16.50 -4.49
CA GLN A 53 -7.06 16.84 -5.79
C GLN A 53 -8.14 15.84 -6.25
N HIS A 54 -8.31 14.73 -5.51
CA HIS A 54 -9.23 13.64 -5.82
C HIS A 54 -10.13 13.33 -4.60
N PRO A 55 -11.10 14.21 -4.28
CA PRO A 55 -11.92 14.07 -3.07
C PRO A 55 -12.83 12.83 -3.06
N ASP A 56 -13.09 12.25 -4.23
CA ASP A 56 -13.91 11.04 -4.40
C ASP A 56 -13.10 9.75 -4.15
N ALA A 57 -11.77 9.84 -4.04
CA ALA A 57 -10.92 8.68 -3.79
C ALA A 57 -10.96 8.27 -2.31
N ASP A 58 -11.00 6.96 -2.05
CA ASP A 58 -10.92 6.42 -0.70
C ASP A 58 -9.46 6.42 -0.20
N ALA A 59 -9.21 7.26 0.80
CA ALA A 59 -7.88 7.42 1.38
C ALA A 59 -7.34 6.14 2.04
N LEU A 60 -8.20 5.27 2.58
CA LEU A 60 -7.77 4.00 3.17
C LEU A 60 -7.32 3.03 2.08
N VAL A 61 -8.06 2.94 0.97
CA VAL A 61 -7.70 2.11 -0.18
C VAL A 61 -6.38 2.59 -0.77
N VAL A 62 -6.22 3.91 -0.94
CA VAL A 62 -4.97 4.49 -1.44
C VAL A 62 -3.81 4.23 -0.49
N MET A 63 -4.01 4.34 0.83
CA MET A 63 -2.98 3.99 1.82
C MET A 63 -2.60 2.51 1.73
N ALA A 64 -3.57 1.61 1.70
CA ALA A 64 -3.32 0.17 1.57
C ALA A 64 -2.54 -0.15 0.29
N ALA A 65 -2.91 0.44 -0.83
CA ALA A 65 -2.17 0.30 -2.09
C ALA A 65 -0.73 0.80 -1.95
N CYS A 66 -0.49 1.98 -1.35
CA CYS A 66 0.86 2.50 -1.16
C CYS A 66 1.76 1.55 -0.35
N TYR A 67 1.22 0.94 0.71
CA TYR A 67 1.98 0.07 1.60
C TYR A 67 2.17 -1.36 1.08
N LEU A 68 1.26 -1.87 0.24
CA LEU A 68 1.24 -3.27 -0.17
C LEU A 68 1.54 -3.50 -1.65
N HIS A 69 1.78 -2.44 -2.45
CA HIS A 69 1.93 -2.53 -3.91
C HIS A 69 3.04 -3.47 -4.40
N ASP A 70 4.03 -3.76 -3.55
CA ASP A 70 5.20 -4.57 -3.91
C ASP A 70 5.43 -5.72 -2.92
N LEU A 71 4.38 -6.15 -2.21
CA LEU A 71 4.45 -7.25 -1.25
C LEU A 71 4.80 -8.60 -1.90
N VAL A 72 4.67 -8.72 -3.22
CA VAL A 72 4.99 -9.92 -3.98
C VAL A 72 6.15 -9.64 -4.94
N ASN A 73 7.36 -9.60 -4.39
CA ASN A 73 8.57 -9.46 -5.20
C ASN A 73 9.25 -10.83 -5.37
N LEU A 74 8.87 -11.57 -6.41
CA LEU A 74 9.52 -12.84 -6.74
C LEU A 74 10.97 -12.60 -7.18
N PRO A 75 11.95 -13.42 -6.76
CA PRO A 75 13.33 -13.30 -7.19
C PRO A 75 13.47 -13.21 -8.71
N LYS A 76 14.48 -12.49 -9.20
CA LYS A 76 14.69 -12.29 -10.65
C LYS A 76 14.81 -13.60 -11.45
N ASN A 77 15.21 -14.69 -10.80
CA ASN A 77 15.37 -16.02 -11.39
C ASN A 77 14.18 -16.96 -11.12
N ASP A 78 13.10 -16.46 -10.53
CA ASP A 78 11.93 -17.28 -10.24
C ASP A 78 11.17 -17.62 -11.55
N PRO A 79 10.88 -18.91 -11.81
CA PRO A 79 10.14 -19.32 -13.00
C PRO A 79 8.74 -18.68 -13.09
N ASP A 80 8.16 -18.29 -11.96
CA ASP A 80 6.87 -17.61 -11.85
C ASP A 80 6.98 -16.07 -11.85
N ARG A 81 8.16 -15.49 -12.11
CA ARG A 81 8.35 -14.02 -12.15
C ARG A 81 7.34 -13.31 -13.06
N ALA A 82 6.97 -13.93 -14.19
CA ALA A 82 5.95 -13.38 -15.09
C ALA A 82 4.56 -13.28 -14.42
N GLN A 83 4.31 -14.06 -13.37
CA GLN A 83 3.09 -14.03 -12.55
C GLN A 83 3.17 -13.07 -11.37
N ALA A 84 4.34 -12.53 -11.01
CA ALA A 84 4.48 -11.57 -9.91
C ALA A 84 3.55 -10.36 -10.10
N LEU A 85 3.54 -9.79 -11.32
CA LEU A 85 2.64 -8.69 -11.70
C LEU A 85 1.15 -9.05 -11.61
N ARG A 86 0.79 -10.33 -11.78
CA ARG A 86 -0.60 -10.81 -11.67
C ARG A 86 -1.01 -11.07 -10.21
N ARG A 87 -0.05 -11.35 -9.33
CA ARG A 87 -0.27 -11.63 -7.90
C ARG A 87 -0.18 -10.37 -7.02
N SER A 88 0.33 -9.27 -7.55
CA SER A 88 0.47 -7.98 -6.85
C SER A 88 -0.76 -7.06 -6.96
N ALA A 89 -1.91 -7.60 -7.38
CA ALA A 89 -3.17 -6.87 -7.59
C ALA A 89 -4.31 -7.58 -6.86
#